data_AF-A0A637F9M0-F1
#
_entry.id   AF-A0A637F9M0-F1
#
_cell.length_a   1.000
_cell.length_b   1.000
_cell.length_c   1.000
_cell.angle_alpha   90.00
_cell.angle_beta   90.00
_cell.angle_gamma   90.00
#
_symmetry.space_group_name_H-M   'P 1'
#
loop_
_entity.id
_entity.type
_entity.pdbx_description
1 polymer ?
#
loop_
_entity_poly.entity_id
_entity_poly.type
_entity_poly.pdbx_seq_one_letter_code
_entity_poly.pdbx_strand_id
1 'polypeptide(L)'
;MRISNIEWLKKRIEFIRKLGKQTERQRQIIDLLDNEDRLTEQERKLLHVLATAEKNDLQAQESERKQAIQKRIEGKKQRRERNHRLFLAAGLLIEAGLVDTKTGELCYKKDMLLQRLKPIKYDLDTCPNPDA
;
A
#
# COMPACT_ATOMS: atom_id res chain seq x y z
N MET A 1 -16.20 -14.20 -31.17
CA MET A 1 -16.35 -13.19 -30.09
C MET A 1 -16.44 -13.90 -28.75
N ARG A 2 -15.71 -13.48 -27.71
CA ARG A 2 -16.01 -13.95 -26.35
C ARG A 2 -17.16 -13.10 -25.81
N ILE A 3 -18.34 -13.72 -25.67
CA ILE A 3 -19.59 -13.12 -25.18
C ILE A 3 -19.37 -12.32 -23.87
N SER A 4 -18.42 -12.77 -23.05
CA SER A 4 -18.05 -12.15 -21.77
C SER A 4 -17.53 -10.71 -21.84
N ASN A 5 -16.94 -10.25 -22.95
CA ASN A 5 -16.37 -8.90 -23.01
C ASN A 5 -17.44 -7.84 -23.36
N ILE A 6 -18.44 -8.22 -24.15
CA ILE A 6 -19.55 -7.33 -24.55
C ILE A 6 -20.54 -7.17 -23.40
N GLU A 7 -20.90 -8.26 -22.71
CA GLU A 7 -21.77 -8.19 -21.53
C GLU A 7 -21.17 -7.36 -20.39
N TRP A 8 -19.85 -7.49 -20.16
CA TRP A 8 -19.13 -6.66 -19.21
C TRP A 8 -19.18 -5.18 -19.61
N LEU A 9 -18.98 -4.88 -20.90
CA LEU A 9 -19.05 -3.53 -21.44
C LEU A 9 -20.44 -2.89 -21.27
N LYS A 10 -21.52 -3.64 -21.55
CA LYS A 10 -22.90 -3.16 -21.38
C LYS A 10 -23.16 -2.71 -19.94
N LYS A 11 -22.82 -3.56 -18.96
CA LYS A 11 -22.91 -3.22 -17.52
C LYS A 11 -22.03 -2.02 -17.15
N ARG A 12 -20.82 -1.96 -17.71
CA ARG A 12 -19.88 -0.87 -17.45
C ARG A 12 -20.39 0.46 -18.01
N ILE A 13 -21.02 0.45 -19.18
CA ILE A 13 -21.57 1.64 -19.82
C ILE A 13 -22.86 2.10 -19.17
N GLU A 14 -23.73 1.21 -18.71
CA GLU A 14 -24.86 1.59 -17.86
C GLU A 14 -24.39 2.33 -16.60
N PHE A 15 -23.28 1.89 -16.00
CA PHE A 15 -22.66 2.57 -14.87
C PHE A 15 -22.05 3.94 -15.27
N ILE A 16 -21.34 4.01 -16.39
CA ILE A 16 -20.75 5.26 -16.90
C ILE A 16 -21.84 6.26 -17.31
N ARG A 17 -22.97 5.82 -17.88
CA ARG A 17 -24.10 6.69 -18.22
C ARG A 17 -24.70 7.38 -16.99
N LYS A 18 -24.65 6.72 -15.82
CA LYS A 18 -25.09 7.29 -14.53
C LYS A 18 -24.07 8.27 -13.93
N LEU A 19 -22.78 8.14 -14.28
CA LEU A 19 -21.73 9.09 -13.93
C LEU A 19 -21.71 10.18 -15.00
N GLY A 20 -22.35 11.32 -14.76
CA GLY A 20 -22.54 12.39 -15.77
C GLY A 20 -21.28 12.97 -16.47
N LYS A 21 -20.07 12.46 -16.20
CA LYS A 21 -18.84 12.74 -16.95
C LYS A 21 -18.37 11.49 -17.69
N GLN A 22 -18.46 11.53 -19.02
CA GLN A 22 -17.99 10.49 -19.93
C GLN A 22 -16.74 10.97 -20.67
N THR A 23 -15.75 10.10 -20.82
CA THR A 23 -14.58 10.38 -21.67
C THR A 23 -14.94 10.24 -23.15
N GLU A 24 -14.15 10.85 -24.04
CA GLU A 24 -14.36 10.75 -25.50
C GLU A 24 -14.38 9.29 -25.97
N ARG A 25 -13.50 8.45 -25.40
CA ARG A 25 -13.47 7.02 -25.66
C ARG A 25 -14.76 6.32 -25.22
N GLN A 26 -15.28 6.66 -24.03
CA GLN A 26 -16.51 6.07 -23.53
C GLN A 26 -17.74 6.49 -24.36
N ARG A 27 -17.76 7.72 -24.88
CA ARG A 27 -18.78 8.17 -25.84
C ARG A 27 -18.72 7.39 -27.14
N GLN A 28 -17.53 7.19 -27.69
CA GLN A 28 -17.35 6.38 -28.90
C GLN A 28 -17.80 4.92 -28.70
N ILE A 29 -17.55 4.33 -27.53
CA ILE A 29 -18.03 2.97 -27.22
C ILE A 29 -19.57 2.97 -27.05
N ILE A 30 -20.15 4.01 -26.45
CA ILE A 30 -21.60 4.20 -26.32
C ILE A 30 -22.26 4.26 -27.70
N ASP A 31 -21.76 5.11 -28.60
CA ASP A 31 -22.32 5.29 -29.95
C ASP A 31 -22.25 3.99 -30.77
N LEU A 32 -21.17 3.22 -30.62
CA LEU A 32 -21.02 1.92 -31.26
C LEU A 32 -21.92 0.84 -30.66
N LEU A 33 -22.26 0.94 -29.36
CA LEU A 33 -23.19 0.01 -28.71
C LEU A 33 -24.66 0.34 -28.99
N ASP A 34 -25.00 1.63 -29.13
CA ASP A 34 -26.36 2.04 -29.48
C ASP A 34 -26.72 1.70 -30.94
N ASN A 35 -25.72 1.49 -31.79
CA ASN A 35 -25.88 1.06 -33.19
C ASN A 35 -25.51 -0.42 -33.45
N GLU A 36 -25.50 -1.27 -32.41
CA GLU A 36 -25.02 -2.66 -32.46
C GLU A 36 -25.62 -3.50 -33.61
N ASP A 37 -26.88 -3.23 -33.98
CA ASP A 37 -27.61 -3.95 -35.03
C ASP A 37 -27.16 -3.60 -36.47
N ARG A 38 -26.48 -2.47 -36.67
CA ARG A 38 -25.98 -2.01 -37.98
C ARG A 38 -24.45 -2.04 -38.10
N LEU A 39 -23.76 -2.59 -37.10
CA LEU A 39 -22.30 -2.55 -37.03
C LEU A 39 -21.63 -3.43 -38.09
N THR A 40 -20.71 -2.83 -38.84
CA THR A 40 -19.79 -3.53 -39.74
C THR A 40 -18.77 -4.38 -38.99
N GLU A 41 -18.15 -5.35 -39.66
CA GLU A 41 -17.15 -6.21 -39.04
C GLU A 41 -15.91 -5.43 -38.53
N GLN A 42 -15.59 -4.30 -39.18
CA GLN A 42 -14.52 -3.41 -38.77
C GLN A 42 -14.87 -2.67 -37.48
N GLU A 43 -16.09 -2.15 -37.37
CA GLU A 43 -16.58 -1.49 -36.14
C GLU A 43 -16.69 -2.46 -34.96
N ARG A 44 -17.03 -3.73 -35.23
CA ARG A 44 -16.99 -4.79 -34.20
C ARG A 44 -15.56 -5.06 -33.69
N LYS A 45 -14.57 -5.06 -34.57
CA LYS A 45 -13.15 -5.17 -34.19
C LYS A 45 -12.68 -3.93 -33.41
N LEU A 46 -13.08 -2.74 -33.85
CA LEU A 46 -12.80 -1.48 -33.15
C LEU A 46 -13.39 -1.48 -31.74
N LEU A 47 -14.67 -1.84 -31.60
CA LEU A 47 -15.35 -1.97 -30.31
C LEU A 47 -14.58 -2.92 -29.38
N HIS A 48 -14.09 -4.05 -29.89
CA HIS A 48 -13.30 -4.99 -29.10
C HIS A 48 -11.97 -4.41 -28.60
N VAL A 49 -11.24 -3.68 -29.45
CA VAL A 49 -9.99 -3.01 -29.07
C VAL A 49 -10.26 -1.96 -28.00
N LEU A 50 -11.29 -1.13 -28.19
CA LEU A 50 -11.69 -0.11 -27.22
C LEU A 50 -12.16 -0.72 -25.89
N ALA A 51 -12.93 -1.82 -25.94
CA ALA A 51 -13.33 -2.58 -24.76
C ALA A 51 -12.14 -3.05 -23.93
N THR A 52 -11.13 -3.57 -24.63
CA THR A 52 -9.95 -4.16 -24.01
C THR A 52 -9.08 -3.07 -23.40
N ALA A 53 -8.93 -1.94 -24.09
CA ALA A 53 -8.25 -0.76 -23.57
C ALA A 53 -8.92 -0.21 -22.29
N GLU A 54 -10.26 -0.03 -22.30
CA GLU A 54 -11.01 0.46 -21.13
C GLU A 54 -10.87 -0.50 -19.94
N LYS A 55 -10.94 -1.81 -20.20
CA LYS A 55 -10.77 -2.83 -19.15
C LYS A 55 -9.36 -2.82 -18.56
N ASN A 56 -8.34 -2.68 -19.40
CA ASN A 56 -6.95 -2.60 -18.97
C ASN A 56 -6.68 -1.33 -18.15
N ASP A 57 -7.22 -0.18 -18.56
CA ASP A 57 -7.07 1.09 -17.83
C ASP A 57 -7.72 1.01 -16.44
N LEU A 58 -8.87 0.37 -16.33
CA LEU A 58 -9.52 0.14 -15.03
C LEU A 58 -8.70 -0.79 -14.15
N GLN A 59 -8.18 -1.88 -14.72
CA GLN A 59 -7.34 -2.81 -13.98
C GLN A 59 -6.04 -2.15 -13.52
N ALA A 60 -5.44 -1.29 -14.34
CA ALA A 60 -4.28 -0.48 -13.98
C ALA A 60 -4.60 0.44 -12.80
N GLN A 61 -5.67 1.23 -12.88
CA GLN A 61 -6.09 2.12 -11.79
C GLN A 61 -6.39 1.36 -10.48
N GLU A 62 -7.07 0.21 -10.56
CA GLU A 62 -7.30 -0.63 -9.38
C GLU A 62 -6.00 -1.19 -8.81
N SER A 63 -5.09 -1.64 -9.66
CA SER A 63 -3.80 -2.17 -9.23
C SER A 63 -2.93 -1.10 -8.56
N GLU A 64 -2.89 0.12 -9.11
CA GLU A 64 -2.19 1.26 -8.52
C GLU A 64 -2.77 1.63 -7.16
N ARG A 65 -4.11 1.67 -7.04
CA ARG A 65 -4.80 1.90 -5.76
C ARG A 65 -4.46 0.81 -4.74
N LYS A 66 -4.51 -0.46 -5.15
CA LYS A 66 -4.15 -1.61 -4.29
C LYS A 66 -2.69 -1.53 -3.84
N GLN A 67 -1.76 -1.21 -4.74
CA GLN A 67 -0.34 -1.05 -4.42
C GLN A 67 -0.11 0.14 -3.46
N ALA A 68 -0.79 1.27 -3.67
CA ALA A 68 -0.68 2.42 -2.78
C ALA A 68 -1.19 2.09 -1.36
N ILE A 69 -2.31 1.36 -1.26
CA ILE A 69 -2.84 0.87 0.01
C ILE A 69 -1.85 -0.10 0.67
N GLN A 70 -1.32 -1.06 -0.10
CA GLN A 70 -0.35 -2.04 0.38
C GLN A 70 0.91 -1.39 0.94
N LYS A 71 1.50 -0.43 0.22
CA LYS A 71 2.66 0.34 0.70
C LYS A 71 2.37 1.09 2.00
N ARG A 72 1.16 1.63 2.16
CA ARG A 72 0.73 2.28 3.43
C ARG A 72 0.61 1.28 4.57
N ILE A 73 0.07 0.09 4.32
CA ILE A 73 -0.05 -0.98 5.33
C ILE A 73 1.33 -1.46 5.75
N GLU A 74 2.23 -1.73 4.80
CA GLU A 74 3.60 -2.15 5.06
C GLU A 74 4.37 -1.09 5.84
N GLY A 75 4.27 0.19 5.47
CA GLY A 75 4.88 1.28 6.22
C GLY A 75 4.38 1.37 7.66
N LYS A 76 3.08 1.14 7.90
CA LYS A 76 2.52 1.07 9.27
C LYS A 76 3.06 -0.16 10.03
N LYS A 77 3.15 -1.32 9.39
CA LYS A 77 3.68 -2.55 9.99
C LYS A 77 5.14 -2.39 10.38
N GLN A 78 5.97 -1.85 9.50
CA GLN A 78 7.39 -1.58 9.78
C GLN A 78 7.58 -0.61 10.95
N ARG A 79 6.76 0.45 11.03
CA ARG A 79 6.78 1.38 12.17
C ARG A 79 6.39 0.71 13.49
N ARG A 80 5.38 -0.16 13.46
CA ARG A 80 4.96 -0.94 14.65
C ARG A 80 6.05 -1.90 15.10
N GLU A 81 6.63 -2.65 14.17
CA GLU A 81 7.72 -3.58 14.43
C GLU A 81 8.95 -2.86 15.00
N ARG A 82 9.34 -1.74 14.39
CA ARG A 82 10.44 -0.90 14.90
C ARG A 82 10.14 -0.40 16.31
N ASN A 83 8.94 0.12 16.56
CA ASN A 83 8.57 0.60 17.89
C ASN A 83 8.54 -0.54 18.90
N HIS A 84 8.06 -1.72 18.54
CA HIS A 84 8.10 -2.90 19.40
C HIS A 84 9.53 -3.28 19.78
N ARG A 85 10.46 -3.30 18.81
CA ARG A 85 11.89 -3.53 19.09
C ARG A 85 12.50 -2.45 19.98
N LEU A 86 12.12 -1.18 19.78
CA LEU A 86 12.57 -0.09 20.66
C LEU A 86 12.05 -0.29 22.09
N PHE A 87 10.81 -0.74 22.26
CA PHE A 87 10.26 -1.06 23.58
C PHE A 87 10.97 -2.25 24.22
N LEU A 88 11.27 -3.32 23.48
CA LEU A 88 12.04 -4.45 23.99
C LEU A 88 13.45 -4.01 24.41
N ALA A 89 14.14 -3.22 23.59
CA ALA A 89 15.45 -2.68 23.92
C ALA A 89 15.41 -1.74 25.15
N ALA A 90 14.36 -0.93 25.28
CA ALA A 90 14.15 -0.10 26.48
C ALA A 90 13.81 -0.96 27.72
N GLY A 91 13.16 -2.12 27.54
CA GLY A 91 12.93 -3.11 28.59
C GLY A 91 14.22 -3.59 29.26
N LEU A 92 15.33 -3.61 28.54
CA LEU A 92 16.65 -3.92 29.13
C LEU A 92 17.05 -2.91 30.22
N LEU A 93 16.63 -1.65 30.12
CA LEU A 93 16.87 -0.65 31.19
C LEU A 93 16.04 -0.94 32.44
N ILE A 94 14.86 -1.55 32.25
CA ILE A 94 14.01 -2.03 33.34
C ILE A 94 14.66 -3.24 34.00
N GLU A 95 15.13 -4.21 33.22
CA GLU A 95 15.84 -5.40 33.72
C GLU A 95 17.15 -5.05 34.43
N ALA A 96 17.88 -4.05 33.92
CA ALA A 96 19.09 -3.52 34.56
C ALA A 96 18.82 -2.70 35.84
N GLY A 97 17.54 -2.54 36.24
CA GLY A 97 17.14 -1.80 37.43
C GLY A 97 17.34 -0.29 37.34
N LEU A 98 17.53 0.25 36.13
CA LEU A 98 17.73 1.68 35.89
C LEU A 98 16.40 2.46 35.80
N VAL A 99 15.29 1.74 35.69
CA VAL A 99 13.92 2.26 35.63
C VAL A 99 13.09 1.58 36.72
N ASP A 100 12.29 2.36 37.44
CA ASP A 100 11.33 1.83 38.40
C ASP A 100 10.14 1.24 37.64
N THR A 101 9.86 -0.05 37.87
CA THR A 101 8.77 -0.79 37.24
C THR A 101 7.38 -0.29 37.61
N LYS A 102 7.25 0.39 38.76
CA LYS A 102 5.96 0.89 39.26
C LYS A 102 5.63 2.28 38.75
N THR A 103 6.62 3.16 38.64
CA THR A 103 6.44 4.57 38.24
C THR A 103 6.85 4.83 36.78
N GLY A 104 7.69 3.98 36.20
CA GLY A 104 8.24 4.17 34.85
C GLY A 104 9.30 5.28 34.77
N GLU A 105 9.68 5.85 35.91
CA GLU A 105 10.70 6.89 36.00
C GLU A 105 12.11 6.29 36.07
N LEU A 106 13.11 7.05 35.63
CA LEU A 106 14.50 6.67 35.80
C LEU A 106 14.86 6.75 37.28
N CYS A 107 15.42 5.68 37.84
CA CYS A 107 15.89 5.64 39.23
C CYS A 107 17.02 6.67 39.48
N TYR A 108 17.67 7.14 38.42
CA TYR A 108 18.82 8.04 38.47
C TYR A 108 18.66 9.20 37.49
N LYS A 109 19.39 10.29 37.74
CA LYS A 109 19.45 11.44 36.83
C LYS A 109 19.91 10.98 35.44
N LYS A 110 19.14 11.35 34.40
CA LYS A 110 19.39 11.01 33.00
C LYS A 110 20.84 11.25 32.56
N ASP A 111 21.43 12.39 32.93
CA ASP A 111 22.78 12.76 32.52
C ASP A 111 23.85 11.83 33.10
N MET A 112 23.65 11.39 34.35
CA MET A 112 24.55 10.43 35.00
C MET A 112 24.50 9.06 34.32
N LEU A 113 23.30 8.59 33.99
CA LEU A 113 23.11 7.33 33.26
C LEU A 113 23.78 7.38 31.89
N LEU A 114 23.58 8.47 31.14
CA LEU A 114 24.22 8.64 29.83
C LEU A 114 25.75 8.72 29.92
N GLN A 115 26.29 9.35 30.96
CA GLN A 115 27.74 9.37 31.18
C GLN A 115 28.31 7.97 31.46
N ARG A 116 27.56 7.11 32.15
CA ARG A 116 27.99 5.74 32.49
C ARG A 116 27.76 4.74 31.35
N LEU A 117 26.72 4.92 30.53
CA LEU A 117 26.41 4.03 29.41
C LEU A 117 27.32 4.26 28.19
N LYS A 118 27.85 5.48 28.00
CA LYS A 118 28.75 5.80 26.88
C LYS A 118 30.05 4.97 26.88
N PRO A 119 30.78 4.84 28.00
CA PRO A 119 31.94 3.95 28.09
C PRO A 119 31.59 2.48 27.84
N ILE A 120 30.49 1.98 28.42
CA ILE A 120 30.04 0.59 28.20
C ILE A 120 29.81 0.31 26.72
N LYS A 121 29.19 1.25 25.99
CA LYS A 121 29.05 1.14 24.54
C LYS A 121 30.42 1.07 23.84
N TYR A 122 31.35 1.96 24.22
CA TYR A 122 32.70 1.97 23.64
C TYR A 122 33.41 0.63 23.88
N ASP A 123 33.32 0.06 25.08
CA ASP A 123 33.93 -1.23 25.42
C ASP A 123 33.33 -2.38 24.59
N LEU A 124 32.00 -2.39 24.40
CA LEU A 124 31.32 -3.37 23.55
C LEU A 124 31.65 -3.25 22.05
N ASP A 125 31.84 -2.02 21.57
CA ASP A 125 32.23 -1.75 20.17
C ASP A 125 33.71 -2.14 19.93
N THR A 126 34.56 -2.09 20.97
CA THR A 126 36.02 -2.30 20.86
C THR A 126 36.46 -3.72 21.24
N CYS A 127 35.68 -4.43 22.06
CA CYS A 127 35.89 -5.83 22.44
C CYS A 127 34.67 -6.66 21.99
N PRO A 128 34.61 -7.08 20.71
CA PRO A 128 33.52 -7.92 20.24
C PRO A 128 33.56 -9.26 20.98
N ASN A 129 32.42 -9.64 21.55
CA ASN A 129 32.23 -10.93 22.20
C ASN A 129 32.49 -12.06 21.17
N PRO A 130 33.30 -13.09 21.45
CA PRO A 130 33.59 -14.17 20.49
C PRO A 130 32.37 -15.03 20.11
N ASP A 131 31.25 -14.89 20.81
CA ASP A 131 30.00 -15.65 20.58
C ASP A 131 28.89 -14.83 19.86
N ALA A 132 29.23 -13.69 19.25
CA ALA A 132 28.30 -12.87 18.44
C ALA A 132 28.24 -13.32 16.96
#